data_AF-A0A1Y4QJU8-F1
#
_entry.id   AF-A0A1Y4QJU8-F1
#
_cell.length_a   1.000
_cell.length_b   1.000
_cell.length_c   1.000
_cell.angle_alpha   90.00
_cell.angle_beta   90.00
_cell.angle_gamma   90.00
#
_symmetry.space_group_name_H-M   'P 1'
#
loop_
_entity.id
_entity.type
_entity.pdbx_description
1 polymer ?
#
loop_
_entity_poly.entity_id
_entity_poly.type
_entity_poly.pdbx_seq_one_letter_code
_entity_poly.pdbx_strand_id
1 'polypeptide(L)'
;MAKKEKEEITIVEQQLCKEYADPKELYLPNGKADDFAKKFSEISNRQLRKVLNNVKLALRLNRDSFEKARKQMFILVAMGAYDAGRNGDLAILYEFLKSMINENSIQTEEDIKTFDRLFTSIVAYHRIEGGKE
;
A
#
# COMPACT_ATOMS: atom_id res chain seq x y z
N MET A 1 -21.97 -4.19 -19.88
CA MET A 1 -21.62 -3.84 -18.49
C MET A 1 -21.14 -5.10 -17.80
N ALA A 2 -19.84 -5.32 -17.70
CA ALA A 2 -19.29 -6.46 -16.96
C ALA A 2 -19.19 -6.08 -15.48
N LYS A 3 -19.90 -6.81 -14.61
CA LYS A 3 -19.69 -6.75 -13.16
C LYS A 3 -18.26 -7.27 -12.92
N LYS A 4 -17.29 -6.38 -12.67
CA LYS A 4 -16.02 -6.80 -12.06
C LYS A 4 -16.37 -7.35 -10.68
N GLU A 5 -16.14 -8.64 -10.46
CA GLU A 5 -16.17 -9.23 -9.13
C GLU A 5 -15.26 -8.38 -8.24
N LYS A 6 -15.79 -7.86 -7.13
CA LYS A 6 -14.98 -7.17 -6.13
C LYS A 6 -14.11 -8.25 -5.49
N GLU A 7 -12.89 -8.44 -5.98
CA GLU A 7 -11.88 -9.18 -5.24
C GLU A 7 -11.63 -8.43 -3.92
N GLU A 8 -12.10 -9.00 -2.83
CA GLU A 8 -11.90 -8.46 -1.48
C GLU A 8 -10.44 -8.66 -1.07
N ILE A 9 -9.74 -7.56 -0.79
CA ILE A 9 -8.42 -7.60 -0.17
C ILE A 9 -8.64 -7.84 1.32
N THR A 10 -8.12 -8.97 1.83
CA THR A 10 -8.26 -9.34 3.25
C THR A 10 -7.59 -8.31 4.15
N ILE A 11 -8.29 -7.91 5.21
CA ILE A 11 -7.76 -6.99 6.22
C ILE A 11 -6.66 -7.71 7.01
N VAL A 12 -5.52 -7.04 7.18
CA VAL A 12 -4.43 -7.58 8.00
C VAL A 12 -4.78 -7.42 9.48
N GLU A 13 -4.83 -8.53 10.21
CA GLU A 13 -5.23 -8.60 11.62
C GLU A 13 -4.05 -8.65 12.60
N GLN A 14 -2.81 -8.60 12.09
CA GLN A 14 -1.59 -8.61 12.88
C GLN A 14 -0.57 -7.57 12.41
N GLN A 15 0.52 -7.41 13.13
CA GLN A 15 1.63 -6.52 12.76
C GLN A 15 2.11 -6.79 11.34
N LEU A 16 2.27 -5.74 10.54
CA LEU A 16 2.63 -5.84 9.13
C LEU A 16 3.99 -6.54 8.93
N CYS A 17 4.95 -6.32 9.83
CA CYS A 17 6.25 -6.98 9.79
C CYS A 17 6.17 -8.50 10.03
N LYS A 18 5.11 -9.00 10.67
CA LYS A 18 4.85 -10.43 10.83
C LYS A 18 4.11 -11.01 9.63
N GLU A 19 3.12 -10.26 9.13
CA GLU A 19 2.35 -10.65 7.94
C GLU A 19 3.27 -10.86 6.73
N TYR A 20 4.22 -9.93 6.53
CA TYR A 20 5.16 -9.97 5.41
C TYR A 20 6.59 -10.35 5.84
N ALA A 21 6.69 -11.36 6.70
CA ALA A 21 7.99 -11.85 7.17
C ALA A 21 8.77 -12.61 6.09
N ASP A 22 8.11 -13.21 5.10
CA ASP A 22 8.77 -13.93 4.00
C ASP A 22 9.29 -12.95 2.93
N PRO A 23 10.61 -12.83 2.73
CA PRO A 23 11.17 -11.97 1.68
C PRO A 23 10.70 -12.33 0.27
N LYS A 24 10.33 -13.59 0.02
CA LYS A 24 9.83 -14.01 -1.30
C LYS A 24 8.54 -13.31 -1.66
N GLU A 25 7.64 -13.12 -0.70
CA GLU A 25 6.38 -12.41 -0.91
C GLU A 25 6.58 -10.92 -1.19
N LEU A 26 7.60 -10.32 -0.60
CA LEU A 26 7.93 -8.91 -0.78
C LEU A 26 8.66 -8.64 -2.10
N TYR A 27 9.61 -9.49 -2.48
CA TYR A 27 10.62 -9.11 -3.47
C TYR A 27 10.62 -9.95 -4.74
N LEU A 28 10.13 -11.19 -4.74
CA LEU A 28 10.23 -12.07 -5.91
C LEU A 28 8.98 -12.00 -6.81
N PRO A 29 9.11 -12.33 -8.11
CA PRO A 29 7.96 -12.46 -9.01
C PRO A 29 6.98 -13.54 -8.51
N ASN A 30 5.69 -13.36 -8.78
CA ASN A 30 4.59 -14.16 -8.23
C ASN A 30 4.46 -14.12 -6.70
N GLY A 31 5.15 -13.18 -6.04
CA GLY A 31 4.90 -12.80 -4.66
C GLY A 31 3.76 -11.79 -4.54
N LYS A 32 3.39 -11.46 -3.29
CA LYS A 32 2.30 -10.51 -2.98
C LYS A 32 2.50 -9.14 -3.65
N ALA A 33 3.73 -8.64 -3.68
CA ALA A 33 4.03 -7.35 -4.30
C ALA A 33 3.75 -7.33 -5.81
N ASP A 34 4.07 -8.42 -6.50
CA ASP A 34 3.81 -8.59 -7.94
C ASP A 34 2.30 -8.72 -8.22
N ASP A 35 1.59 -9.50 -7.40
CA ASP A 35 0.13 -9.63 -7.50
C ASP A 35 -0.59 -8.28 -7.34
N PHE A 36 -0.19 -7.47 -6.35
CA PHE A 36 -0.74 -6.13 -6.18
C PHE A 36 -0.37 -5.21 -7.34
N ALA A 37 0.85 -5.30 -7.87
CA ALA A 37 1.25 -4.51 -9.03
C ALA A 37 0.35 -4.77 -10.25
N LYS A 38 0.02 -6.04 -10.52
CA LYS A 38 -0.92 -6.43 -11.58
C LYS A 38 -2.33 -5.88 -11.33
N LYS A 39 -2.81 -5.95 -10.08
CA LYS A 39 -4.12 -5.38 -9.69
C LYS A 39 -4.18 -3.85 -9.83
N PHE A 40 -3.03 -3.19 -9.76
CA PHE A 40 -2.92 -1.74 -9.92
C PHE A 40 -2.66 -1.28 -11.35
N SER A 41 -2.77 -2.16 -12.36
CA SER A 41 -2.48 -1.82 -13.77
C SER A 41 -3.19 -0.57 -14.30
N GLU A 42 -4.40 -0.28 -13.80
CA GLU A 42 -5.21 0.87 -14.20
C GLU A 42 -4.83 2.18 -13.48
N ILE A 43 -3.96 2.10 -12.47
CA ILE A 43 -3.57 3.22 -11.62
C ILE A 43 -2.31 3.87 -12.20
N SER A 44 -2.30 5.19 -12.31
CA SER A 44 -1.12 5.86 -12.82
C SER A 44 0.06 5.79 -11.84
N ASN A 45 1.27 5.71 -12.38
CA ASN A 45 2.51 5.74 -11.62
C ASN A 45 2.59 6.97 -10.69
N ARG A 46 2.05 8.11 -11.12
CA ARG A 46 1.96 9.32 -10.29
C ARG A 46 1.18 9.10 -9.00
N GLN A 47 0.06 8.37 -9.05
CA GLN A 47 -0.77 8.11 -7.86
C GLN A 47 -0.06 7.15 -6.90
N LEU A 48 0.56 6.09 -7.41
CA LEU A 48 1.35 5.18 -6.58
C LEU A 48 2.53 5.93 -5.93
N ARG A 49 3.25 6.78 -6.68
CA ARG A 49 4.32 7.62 -6.11
C ARG A 49 3.82 8.58 -5.04
N LYS A 50 2.59 9.12 -5.15
CA LYS A 50 1.99 9.97 -4.11
C LYS A 50 1.85 9.21 -2.79
N VAL A 51 1.41 7.96 -2.83
CA VAL A 51 1.35 7.08 -1.65
C VAL A 51 2.77 6.84 -1.11
N LEU A 52 3.70 6.40 -1.97
CA LEU A 52 5.06 6.10 -1.56
C LEU A 52 5.74 7.30 -0.88
N ASN A 53 5.58 8.52 -1.43
CA ASN A 53 6.14 9.74 -0.85
C ASN A 53 5.58 10.04 0.56
N ASN A 54 4.32 9.74 0.82
CA ASN A 54 3.71 9.88 2.14
C ASN A 54 4.22 8.83 3.13
N VAL A 55 4.49 7.60 2.67
CA VAL A 55 5.16 6.58 3.49
C VAL A 55 6.59 7.02 3.83
N LYS A 56 7.35 7.56 2.86
CA LYS A 56 8.68 8.13 3.13
C LYS A 56 8.61 9.31 4.10
N LEU A 57 7.52 10.09 4.10
CA LEU A 57 7.29 11.11 5.12
C LEU A 57 7.06 10.48 6.50
N ALA A 58 6.24 9.44 6.61
CA ALA A 58 6.03 8.70 7.86
C ALA A 58 7.37 8.17 8.43
N LEU A 59 8.21 7.56 7.60
CA LEU A 59 9.55 7.10 7.99
C LEU A 59 10.46 8.24 8.49
N ARG A 60 10.36 9.44 7.91
CA ARG A 60 11.10 10.61 8.39
C ARG A 60 10.57 11.08 9.75
N LEU A 61 9.26 11.19 9.92
CA LEU A 61 8.61 11.56 11.18
C LEU A 61 8.90 10.54 12.30
N ASN A 62 9.12 9.28 11.94
CA ASN A 62 9.43 8.23 12.88
C ASN A 62 10.74 8.47 13.63
N ARG A 63 11.67 9.24 13.05
CA ARG A 63 12.91 9.67 13.73
C ARG A 63 12.61 10.55 14.95
N ASP A 64 11.49 11.27 14.93
CA ASP A 64 11.05 12.12 16.04
C ASP A 64 10.12 11.36 16.99
N SER A 65 9.11 10.67 16.45
CA SER A 65 8.10 9.95 17.23
C SER A 65 7.34 8.95 16.38
N PHE A 66 7.24 7.71 16.87
CA PHE A 66 6.41 6.69 16.25
C PHE A 66 4.94 7.10 16.13
N GLU A 67 4.37 7.78 17.12
CA GLU A 67 2.98 8.25 17.07
C GLU A 67 2.73 9.22 15.91
N LYS A 68 3.68 10.12 15.62
CA LYS A 68 3.59 11.02 14.46
C LYS A 68 3.64 10.23 13.14
N ALA A 69 4.53 9.24 13.06
CA ALA A 69 4.64 8.38 11.89
C ALA A 69 3.37 7.53 11.68
N ARG A 70 2.84 6.93 12.75
CA ARG A 70 1.60 6.14 12.75
C ARG A 70 0.41 6.98 12.32
N LYS A 71 0.27 8.19 12.86
CA LYS A 71 -0.75 9.15 12.40
C LYS A 71 -0.61 9.45 10.90
N GLN A 72 0.61 9.65 10.41
CA GLN A 72 0.85 9.89 9.00
C GLN A 72 0.46 8.68 8.13
N MET A 73 0.67 7.45 8.62
CA MET A 73 0.17 6.25 7.95
C MET A 73 -1.36 6.23 7.89
N PHE A 74 -2.06 6.52 8.99
CA PHE A 74 -3.53 6.54 8.99
C PHE A 74 -4.13 7.60 8.06
N ILE A 75 -3.45 8.74 7.88
CA ILE A 75 -3.85 9.77 6.91
C ILE A 75 -3.89 9.21 5.47
N LEU A 76 -3.03 8.25 5.11
CA LEU A 76 -3.05 7.62 3.77
C LEU A 76 -4.39 6.95 3.48
N VAL A 77 -5.02 6.32 4.48
CA VAL A 77 -6.31 5.65 4.31
C VAL A 77 -7.40 6.68 3.97
N ALA A 78 -7.44 7.79 4.71
CA ALA A 78 -8.39 8.88 4.46
C ALA A 78 -8.15 9.56 3.09
N MET A 79 -6.89 9.77 2.72
CA MET A 79 -6.53 10.29 1.39
C MET A 79 -6.96 9.34 0.27
N GLY A 80 -6.75 8.03 0.44
CA GLY A 80 -7.20 7.00 -0.49
C GLY A 80 -8.72 7.02 -0.68
N ALA A 81 -9.48 7.13 0.41
CA ALA A 81 -10.94 7.22 0.36
C ALA A 81 -11.41 8.43 -0.45
N TYR A 82 -10.81 9.60 -0.22
CA TYR A 82 -11.11 10.81 -0.96
C TYR A 82 -10.78 10.67 -2.46
N ASP A 83 -9.58 10.19 -2.77
CA ASP A 83 -9.12 10.02 -4.14
C ASP A 83 -9.99 8.98 -4.90
N ALA A 84 -10.41 7.90 -4.24
CA ALA A 84 -11.32 6.89 -4.79
C ALA A 84 -12.76 7.42 -5.00
N GLY A 85 -13.26 8.26 -4.11
CA GLY A 85 -14.56 8.92 -4.28
C GLY A 85 -14.57 9.89 -5.48
N ARG A 86 -13.43 10.49 -5.80
CA ARG A 86 -13.26 11.38 -6.96
C ARG A 86 -12.97 10.61 -8.26
N ASN A 87 -12.25 9.50 -8.17
CA ASN A 87 -11.89 8.64 -9.29
C ASN A 87 -12.08 7.16 -8.92
N GLY A 88 -13.11 6.54 -9.49
CA GLY A 88 -13.46 5.14 -9.21
C GLY A 88 -12.35 4.13 -9.54
N ASP A 89 -11.42 4.46 -10.45
CA ASP A 89 -10.27 3.61 -10.77
C ASP A 89 -9.31 3.44 -9.57
N LEU A 90 -9.33 4.38 -8.62
CA LEU A 90 -8.51 4.33 -7.41
C LEU A 90 -9.16 3.54 -6.26
N ALA A 91 -10.37 3.00 -6.46
CA ALA A 91 -11.05 2.22 -5.44
C ALA A 91 -10.20 1.03 -4.96
N ILE A 92 -9.54 0.31 -5.87
CA ILE A 92 -8.71 -0.85 -5.50
C ILE A 92 -7.48 -0.44 -4.66
N LEU A 93 -6.91 0.73 -4.89
CA LEU A 93 -5.82 1.26 -4.06
C LEU A 93 -6.33 1.66 -2.68
N TYR A 94 -7.53 2.24 -2.58
CA TYR A 94 -8.14 2.51 -1.29
C TYR A 94 -8.40 1.21 -0.50
N GLU A 95 -8.96 0.18 -1.15
CA GLU A 95 -9.19 -1.13 -0.54
C GLU A 95 -7.87 -1.75 -0.04
N PHE A 96 -6.80 -1.63 -0.81
CA PHE A 96 -5.47 -2.03 -0.37
C PHE A 96 -5.02 -1.24 0.86
N LEU A 97 -5.09 0.10 0.81
CA LEU A 97 -4.63 0.95 1.90
C LEU A 97 -5.38 0.66 3.21
N LYS A 98 -6.71 0.55 3.18
CA LYS A 98 -7.49 0.26 4.38
C LYS A 98 -7.21 -1.15 4.94
N SER A 99 -6.92 -2.12 4.07
CA SER A 99 -6.61 -3.49 4.49
C SER A 99 -5.25 -3.59 5.17
N MET A 100 -4.26 -2.86 4.66
CA MET A 100 -2.87 -2.90 5.12
C MET A 100 -2.57 -1.90 6.24
N ILE A 101 -3.31 -0.79 6.33
CA ILE A 101 -3.06 0.28 7.30
C ILE A 101 -4.25 0.37 8.24
N ASN A 102 -4.11 -0.23 9.42
CA ASN A 102 -5.11 -0.25 10.47
C ASN A 102 -4.44 -0.33 11.87
N GLU A 103 -5.25 -0.36 12.92
CA GLU A 103 -4.76 -0.38 14.31
C GLU A 103 -3.96 -1.65 14.64
N ASN A 104 -4.27 -2.77 14.00
CA ASN A 104 -3.62 -4.05 14.21
C ASN A 104 -2.32 -4.16 13.43
N SER A 105 -2.24 -3.54 12.25
CA SER A 105 -1.11 -3.70 11.34
C SER A 105 0.04 -2.72 11.57
N ILE A 106 -0.24 -1.48 11.95
CA ILE A 106 0.79 -0.47 12.23
C ILE A 106 0.94 -0.29 13.74
N GLN A 107 1.82 -1.08 14.36
CA GLN A 107 2.07 -1.04 15.80
C GLN A 107 3.51 -0.68 16.17
N THR A 108 4.44 -0.82 15.22
CA THR A 108 5.86 -0.61 15.40
C THR A 108 6.49 0.12 14.21
N GLU A 109 7.69 0.66 14.41
CA GLU A 109 8.48 1.25 13.33
C GLU A 109 8.76 0.24 12.19
N GLU A 110 8.98 -1.03 12.54
CA GLU A 110 9.26 -2.07 11.54
C GLU A 110 8.05 -2.34 10.64
N ASP A 111 6.83 -2.12 11.12
CA ASP A 111 5.62 -2.21 10.29
C ASP A 111 5.61 -1.14 9.18
N ILE A 112 6.03 0.08 9.52
CA ILE A 112 6.12 1.18 8.55
C ILE A 112 7.22 0.90 7.52
N LYS A 113 8.37 0.37 7.97
CA LYS A 113 9.46 -0.07 7.07
C LYS A 113 9.02 -1.23 6.18
N THR A 114 8.24 -2.16 6.70
CA THR A 114 7.71 -3.29 5.94
C THR A 114 6.73 -2.80 4.88
N PHE A 115 5.82 -1.88 5.22
CA PHE A 115 4.93 -1.25 4.25
C PHE A 115 5.74 -0.54 3.14
N ASP A 116 6.78 0.21 3.52
CA ASP A 116 7.65 0.89 2.57
C ASP A 116 8.34 -0.08 1.59
N ARG A 117 8.87 -1.20 2.09
CA ARG A 117 9.49 -2.25 1.27
C ARG A 117 8.49 -2.91 0.34
N LEU A 118 7.32 -3.29 0.86
CA LEU A 118 6.23 -3.88 0.07
C LEU A 118 5.82 -2.92 -1.04
N PHE A 119 5.49 -1.67 -0.69
CA PHE A 119 4.96 -0.70 -1.64
C PHE A 119 6.02 -0.24 -2.66
N THR A 120 7.29 -0.17 -2.26
CA THR A 120 8.40 0.06 -3.21
C THR A 120 8.48 -1.06 -4.24
N SER A 121 8.32 -2.31 -3.81
CA SER A 121 8.34 -3.48 -4.70
C SER A 121 7.13 -3.49 -5.64
N ILE A 122 5.93 -3.15 -5.13
CA ILE A 122 4.73 -2.94 -5.96
C ILE A 122 4.99 -1.91 -7.06
N VAL A 123 5.54 -0.73 -6.71
CA VAL A 123 5.85 0.32 -7.70
C VAL A 123 6.88 -0.15 -8.73
N ALA A 124 7.86 -0.95 -8.30
CA ALA A 124 8.88 -1.51 -9.21
C ALA A 124 8.26 -2.48 -10.22
N TYR A 125 7.45 -3.43 -9.77
CA TYR A 125 6.75 -4.39 -10.64
C TYR A 125 5.72 -3.70 -11.54
N HIS A 126 4.96 -2.73 -11.01
CA HIS A 126 3.96 -1.98 -11.78
C HIS A 126 4.57 -1.27 -13.00
N ARG A 127 5.83 -0.82 -12.88
CA ARG A 127 6.55 -0.21 -14.00
C ARG A 127 6.89 -1.22 -15.12
N ILE A 128 7.07 -2.49 -14.78
CA ILE A 128 7.38 -3.56 -15.74
C ILE A 128 6.10 -4.07 -16.42
N GLU A 129 5.00 -4.16 -15.68
CA GLU A 129 3.69 -4.65 -16.16
C GLU A 129 2.96 -3.67 -17.12
N GLY A 130 3.59 -2.56 -17.53
CA GLY A 130 3.01 -1.59 -18.46
C GLY A 130 2.08 -0.56 -17.80
N GLY A 131 2.26 -0.32 -16.50
CA GLY A 131 1.44 0.63 -15.73
C GLY A 131 1.33 2.02 -16.38
N LYS A 132 0.12 2.58 -16.36
CA LYS A 132 -0.19 3.89 -16.98
C LYS A 132 0.73 5.00 -16.45
N GLU A 133 1.27 5.84 -17.34
CA GLU A 133 2.03 7.04 -16.96
C GLU A 133 1.15 8.10 -16.28
#